data_AF-A0A9D4DAN1-F1
#
_entry.id   AF-A0A9D4DAN1-F1
#
_cell.length_a   1.000
_cell.length_b   1.000
_cell.length_c   1.000
_cell.angle_alpha   90.00
_cell.angle_beta   90.00
_cell.angle_gamma   90.00
#
_symmetry.space_group_name_H-M   'P 1'
#
loop_
_entity.id
_entity.type
_entity.pdbx_description
1 polymer ?
#
loop_
_entity_poly.entity_id
_entity_poly.type
_entity_poly.pdbx_seq_one_letter_code
_entity_poly.pdbx_strand_id
1 'polypeptide(L)'
;MADIDIAHRLPNKNNQNRDIIVRLRSRQTKSGILSNRKKLKGSNIYINDDLTKLNLHVLMCVKKKMTDEISDAWYSNGKILYKNHKNKTEMVKFKEYEHWINLPWPNSSPRRA
;
A
#
# COMPACT_ATOMS: atom_id res chain seq x y z
N MET A 1 24.00 5.90 15.87
CA MET A 1 22.73 6.58 15.54
C MET A 1 21.69 5.53 15.17
N ALA A 2 20.45 5.64 15.65
CA ALA A 2 19.39 4.66 15.34
C ALA A 2 18.60 5.07 14.08
N ASP A 3 18.28 4.09 13.22
CA ASP A 3 17.54 4.30 11.96
C ASP A 3 16.04 4.60 12.16
N ILE A 4 15.50 4.17 13.30
CA ILE A 4 14.11 4.39 13.70
C ILE A 4 14.02 5.70 14.47
N ASP A 5 13.04 6.52 14.12
CA ASP A 5 12.75 7.76 14.84
C ASP A 5 11.58 7.57 15.82
N ILE A 6 10.46 7.00 15.36
CA ILE A 6 9.28 6.71 16.19
C ILE A 6 8.73 5.33 15.82
N ALA A 7 8.29 4.56 16.82
CA ALA A 7 7.49 3.37 16.61
C ALA A 7 6.38 3.29 17.66
N HIS A 8 5.14 3.05 17.24
CA HIS A 8 4.01 2.87 18.15
C HIS A 8 2.95 1.95 17.56
N ARG A 9 2.16 1.32 18.43
CA ARG A 9 1.03 0.47 18.04
C ARG A 9 -0.17 1.34 17.69
N LEU A 10 -0.86 1.01 16.60
CA LEU A 10 -2.15 1.63 16.26
C LEU A 10 -3.27 1.13 17.19
N PRO A 11 -4.28 1.97 17.48
CA PRO A 11 -5.46 1.52 18.20
C PRO A 11 -6.21 0.46 17.38
N ASN A 12 -6.66 -0.61 18.03
CA ASN A 12 -7.55 -1.62 17.43
C ASN A 12 -8.67 -1.95 18.43
N LYS A 13 -9.89 -2.15 17.91
CA LYS A 13 -11.09 -2.45 18.70
C LYS A 13 -11.28 -3.95 18.95
N ASN A 14 -10.60 -4.83 18.21
CA ASN A 14 -10.99 -6.24 18.10
C ASN A 14 -10.09 -7.23 18.86
N ASN A 15 -9.34 -6.80 19.88
CA ASN A 15 -8.36 -7.64 20.63
C ASN A 15 -7.35 -8.42 19.78
N GLN A 16 -7.24 -8.10 18.49
CA GLN A 16 -6.27 -8.67 17.56
C GLN A 16 -4.90 -8.00 17.73
N ASN A 17 -3.84 -8.66 17.27
CA ASN A 17 -2.52 -8.06 17.19
C ASN A 17 -2.58 -6.73 16.44
N ARG A 18 -2.12 -5.67 17.12
CA ARG A 18 -2.21 -4.29 16.64
C ARG A 18 -1.08 -3.99 15.68
N ASP A 19 -1.38 -3.35 14.55
CA ASP A 19 -0.35 -2.88 13.63
C ASP A 19 0.62 -1.92 14.32
N ILE A 20 1.88 -1.89 13.87
CA ILE A 20 2.89 -0.95 14.34
C ILE A 20 3.16 0.05 13.22
N ILE A 21 3.00 1.34 13.49
CA ILE A 21 3.53 2.38 12.62
C ILE A 21 4.97 2.67 13.03
N VAL A 22 5.85 2.67 12.04
CA VAL A 22 7.27 3.00 12.21
C VAL A 22 7.64 4.17 11.31
N ARG A 23 8.13 5.26 11.90
CA ARG A 23 8.74 6.38 11.20
C ARG A 23 10.26 6.18 11.19
N LEU A 24 10.81 6.05 9.99
CA LEU A 24 12.25 5.91 9.76
C LEU A 24 12.87 7.29 9.50
N ARG A 25 14.14 7.47 9.87
CA ARG A 25 14.88 8.72 9.59
C ARG A 25 15.19 8.90 8.11
N SER A 26 15.45 7.80 7.41
CA SER A 26 15.88 7.82 6.01
C SER A 26 14.90 7.12 5.07
N ARG A 27 14.59 7.77 3.96
CA ARG A 27 13.86 7.17 2.83
C ARG A 27 14.63 6.00 2.22
N GLN A 28 15.96 6.06 2.23
CA GLN A 28 16.80 4.99 1.71
C GLN A 28 16.66 3.72 2.56
N THR A 29 16.69 3.86 3.89
CA THR A 29 16.46 2.75 4.82
C THR A 29 15.08 2.15 4.61
N LYS A 30 14.05 2.99 4.47
CA LYS A 30 12.69 2.55 4.13
C LYS A 30 12.64 1.71 2.84
N SER A 31 13.25 2.21 1.76
CA SER A 31 13.29 1.51 0.47
C SER A 31 14.04 0.18 0.57
N GLY A 32 15.13 0.12 1.36
CA GLY A 32 15.89 -1.10 1.62
C GLY A 32 15.08 -2.15 2.41
N ILE A 33 14.28 -1.72 3.38
CA ILE A 33 13.37 -2.61 4.11
C ILE A 33 12.29 -3.16 3.17
N LEU A 34 11.64 -2.29 2.38
CA LEU A 34 10.56 -2.68 1.47
C LEU A 34 11.03 -3.64 0.38
N SER A 35 12.24 -3.48 -0.16
CA SER A 35 12.80 -4.40 -1.17
C SER A 35 13.14 -5.77 -0.59
N ASN A 36 13.51 -5.84 0.69
CA ASN A 36 13.85 -7.07 1.39
C ASN A 36 12.64 -7.75 2.05
N ARG A 37 11.47 -7.12 2.14
CA ARG A 37 10.28 -7.67 2.82
C ARG A 37 9.85 -9.05 2.30
N LYS A 38 10.18 -9.38 1.04
CA LYS A 38 9.93 -10.71 0.46
C LYS A 38 10.59 -11.86 1.24
N LYS A 39 11.64 -11.57 2.02
CA LYS A 39 12.29 -12.52 2.93
C LYS A 39 11.39 -12.92 4.10
N LEU A 40 10.33 -12.17 4.37
CA LEU A 40 9.31 -12.49 5.37
C LEU A 40 8.21 -13.40 4.81
N LYS A 41 8.27 -13.80 3.53
CA LYS A 41 7.30 -14.74 2.96
C LYS A 41 7.37 -16.07 3.72
N GLY A 42 6.23 -16.59 4.14
CA GLY A 42 6.15 -17.79 5.00
C GLY A 42 6.20 -17.49 6.49
N SER A 43 6.51 -16.24 6.88
CA SER A 43 6.23 -15.74 8.23
C SER A 43 4.81 -15.17 8.33
N ASN A 44 4.34 -14.94 9.55
CA ASN A 44 3.10 -14.21 9.82
C ASN A 44 3.33 -12.69 10.00
N ILE A 45 4.37 -12.14 9.38
CA ILE A 45 4.75 -10.72 9.48
C ILE A 45 4.68 -10.08 8.10
N TYR A 46 4.00 -8.93 8.03
CA TYR A 46 3.81 -8.18 6.80
C TYR A 46 4.34 -6.75 6.97
N ILE A 47 5.02 -6.24 5.95
CA ILE A 47 5.51 -4.85 5.90
C ILE A 47 4.87 -4.16 4.70
N ASN A 48 4.06 -3.16 4.98
CA ASN A 48 3.39 -2.35 3.97
C ASN A 48 3.79 -0.88 4.11
N ASP A 49 3.68 -0.15 3.02
CA ASP A 49 3.74 1.30 3.06
C ASP A 49 2.50 1.85 3.79
N ASP A 50 2.67 2.92 4.54
CA ASP A 50 1.55 3.71 5.06
C ASP A 50 1.00 4.61 3.95
N LEU A 51 -0.27 4.42 3.61
CA LEU A 51 -0.96 5.13 2.54
C LEU A 51 -1.93 6.14 3.13
N THR A 52 -1.97 7.33 2.52
CA THR A 52 -3.09 8.24 2.75
C THR A 52 -4.40 7.60 2.28
N LYS A 53 -5.53 8.00 2.89
CA LYS A 53 -6.86 7.53 2.51
C LYS A 53 -7.12 7.69 1.01
N LEU A 54 -6.69 8.82 0.44
CA LEU A 54 -6.82 9.10 -1.00
C LEU A 54 -6.02 8.10 -1.86
N ASN A 55 -4.75 7.86 -1.52
CA ASN A 55 -3.91 6.92 -2.28
C ASN A 55 -4.45 5.49 -2.18
N LEU A 56 -4.95 5.10 -1.00
CA LEU A 56 -5.63 3.82 -0.84
C LEU A 56 -6.89 3.76 -1.72
N HIS A 57 -7.67 4.86 -1.81
CA HIS A 57 -8.84 4.92 -2.68
C HIS A 57 -8.47 4.63 -4.12
N VAL A 58 -7.50 5.38 -4.64
CA VAL A 58 -7.10 5.31 -6.04
C VAL A 58 -6.55 3.93 -6.37
N LEU A 59 -5.74 3.35 -5.48
CA LEU A 59 -5.25 1.97 -5.65
C LEU A 59 -6.41 0.96 -5.76
N MET A 60 -7.44 1.09 -4.93
CA MET A 60 -8.61 0.21 -4.99
C MET A 60 -9.44 0.45 -6.25
N CYS A 61 -9.61 1.71 -6.68
CA CYS A 61 -10.31 2.05 -7.92
C CYS A 61 -9.59 1.49 -9.15
N VAL A 62 -8.26 1.58 -9.21
CA VAL A 62 -7.45 0.99 -10.28
C VAL A 62 -7.67 -0.51 -10.36
N LYS A 63 -7.60 -1.20 -9.21
CA LYS A 63 -7.87 -2.65 -9.13
C LYS A 63 -9.26 -3.03 -9.61
N LYS A 64 -10.27 -2.20 -9.35
CA LYS A 64 -11.67 -2.51 -9.67
C LYS A 64 -12.06 -2.13 -11.09
N LYS A 65 -11.59 -0.98 -11.60
CA LYS A 65 -11.96 -0.45 -12.91
C LYS A 65 -11.16 -1.06 -14.06
N MET A 66 -9.91 -1.44 -13.82
CA MET A 66 -9.02 -1.97 -14.87
C MET A 66 -8.86 -3.50 -14.80
N THR A 67 -9.81 -4.22 -14.17
CA THR A 67 -9.68 -5.66 -13.91
C THR A 67 -9.35 -6.49 -15.15
N ASP A 68 -9.88 -6.10 -16.32
CA ASP A 68 -9.64 -6.79 -17.60
C ASP A 68 -8.35 -6.36 -18.31
N GLU A 69 -7.72 -5.28 -17.85
CA GLU A 69 -6.51 -4.69 -18.45
C GLU A 69 -5.25 -4.99 -17.64
N ILE A 70 -5.40 -5.17 -16.33
CA ILE A 70 -4.29 -5.32 -15.38
C ILE A 70 -4.26 -6.70 -14.72
N SER A 71 -3.04 -7.23 -14.60
CA SER A 71 -2.73 -8.43 -13.82
C SER A 71 -2.58 -8.13 -12.32
N ASP A 72 -2.04 -6.96 -11.97
CA ASP A 72 -1.83 -6.57 -10.57
C ASP A 72 -1.68 -5.04 -10.42
N ALA A 73 -1.91 -4.52 -9.22
CA ALA A 73 -1.61 -3.15 -8.83
C ALA A 73 -1.14 -3.07 -7.38
N TRP A 74 -0.16 -2.20 -7.13
CA TRP A 74 0.42 -2.02 -5.80
C TRP A 74 0.92 -0.59 -5.61
N TYR A 75 1.12 -0.22 -4.35
CA TYR A 75 1.77 1.03 -3.98
C TYR A 75 3.25 0.78 -3.66
N SER A 76 4.11 1.68 -4.13
CA SER A 76 5.55 1.64 -3.83
C SER A 76 6.15 3.04 -3.92
N ASN A 77 6.91 3.44 -2.90
CA ASN A 77 7.71 4.68 -2.92
C ASN A 77 6.93 5.94 -3.35
N GLY A 78 5.71 6.13 -2.82
CA GLY A 78 4.92 7.32 -3.15
C GLY A 78 4.06 7.19 -4.40
N LYS A 79 4.13 6.06 -5.11
CA LYS A 79 3.54 5.87 -6.43
C LYS A 79 2.58 4.68 -6.43
N ILE A 80 1.48 4.83 -7.15
CA ILE A 80 0.59 3.71 -7.48
C ILE A 80 1.05 3.16 -8.82
N LEU A 81 1.41 1.88 -8.82
CA LEU A 81 1.89 1.14 -9.97
C LEU A 81 0.88 0.04 -10.33
N TYR A 82 0.73 -0.23 -11.61
CA TYR A 82 -0.03 -1.37 -12.10
C TYR A 82 0.73 -2.09 -13.19
N LYS A 83 0.44 -3.38 -13.34
CA LYS A 83 1.06 -4.26 -14.32
C LYS A 83 0.00 -4.81 -15.25
N ASN A 84 0.12 -4.53 -16.55
CA ASN A 84 -0.81 -5.05 -17.53
C ASN A 84 -0.58 -6.55 -17.83
N HIS A 85 -1.51 -7.20 -18.52
CA HIS A 85 -1.38 -8.61 -18.92
C HIS A 85 -0.19 -8.86 -19.88
N LYS A 86 0.37 -7.81 -20.48
CA LYS A 86 1.59 -7.85 -21.30
C LYS A 86 2.88 -7.70 -20.47
N ASN A 87 2.80 -7.85 -19.14
CA ASN A 87 3.91 -7.71 -18.19
C ASN A 87 4.57 -6.33 -18.12
N LYS A 88 4.01 -5.29 -18.75
CA LYS A 88 4.51 -3.92 -18.65
C LYS A 88 3.99 -3.25 -17.39
N THR A 89 4.90 -2.60 -16.66
CA THR A 89 4.57 -1.82 -15.46
C THR A 89 4.40 -0.35 -15.82
N GLU A 90 3.29 0.23 -15.36
CA GLU A 90 2.94 1.63 -15.56
C GLU A 90 2.57 2.28 -14.22
N MET A 91 2.52 3.61 -14.21
CA MET A 91 2.28 4.41 -13.00
C MET A 91 1.06 5.29 -13.21
N VAL A 92 0.18 5.31 -12.22
CA VAL A 92 -0.96 6.25 -12.21
C VAL A 92 -0.42 7.67 -12.05
N LYS A 93 -0.80 8.57 -12.95
CA LYS A 93 -0.39 9.98 -12.86
C LYS A 93 -1.30 10.72 -11.89
N PHE A 94 -0.73 11.58 -11.04
CA PHE A 94 -1.51 12.39 -10.09
C PHE A 94 -2.61 13.23 -10.75
N LYS A 95 -2.36 13.74 -11.96
CA LYS A 95 -3.34 14.52 -12.74
C LYS A 95 -4.62 13.74 -13.07
N GLU A 96 -4.57 12.41 -12.99
CA GLU A 96 -5.70 11.53 -13.30
C GLU A 96 -6.48 11.13 -12.04
N TYR A 97 -6.05 11.55 -10.83
CA TYR A 97 -6.70 11.15 -9.57
C TYR A 97 -8.20 11.46 -9.55
N GLU A 98 -8.62 12.60 -10.10
CA GLU A 98 -10.04 12.98 -10.21
C GLU A 98 -10.86 11.96 -11.03
N HIS A 99 -10.27 11.36 -12.07
CA HIS A 99 -10.93 10.33 -12.88
C HIS A 99 -11.14 9.01 -12.09
N TRP A 100 -10.28 8.76 -11.09
CA TRP A 100 -10.35 7.55 -10.27
C TRP A 100 -11.36 7.63 -9.13
N ILE A 101 -11.65 8.82 -8.60
CA ILE A 101 -12.43 9.01 -7.36
C ILE A 101 -13.95 8.86 -7.55
N ASN A 102 -14.44 8.67 -8.79
CA ASN A 102 -15.88 8.53 -9.11
C ASN A 102 -16.55 7.23 -8.62
N LEU A 103 -15.96 6.49 -7.69
CA LEU A 103 -16.61 5.36 -7.03
C LEU A 103 -16.94 5.75 -5.57
N PRO A 104 -18.11 5.36 -5.05
CA PRO A 104 -18.36 5.49 -3.62
C PRO A 104 -17.27 4.70 -2.89
N TRP A 105 -16.61 5.38 -1.94
CA TRP A 105 -15.62 4.76 -1.06
C TRP A 105 -16.21 3.45 -0.53
N PRO A 106 -15.47 2.31 -0.55
CA PRO A 106 -16.00 1.08 -0.01
C PRO A 106 -16.34 1.31 1.46
N ASN A 107 -17.64 1.40 1.76
CA ASN A 107 -18.18 1.57 3.13
C ASN A 107 -17.79 0.41 4.06
N SER A 108 -17.20 -0.63 3.51
CA SER A 108 -16.54 -1.69 4.23
C SER A 108 -15.52 -2.32 3.29
N SER A 109 -14.24 -1.96 3.41
CA SER A 109 -13.23 -2.94 3.03
C SER A 109 -13.53 -4.19 3.87
N PRO A 110 -13.56 -5.41 3.31
CA PRO A 110 -13.50 -6.58 4.17
C PRO A 110 -12.17 -6.45 4.90
N ARG A 111 -12.24 -6.07 6.19
CA ARG A 111 -11.09 -6.22 7.08
C ARG A 111 -10.80 -7.71 7.00
N ARG A 112 -9.65 -8.05 6.42
CA ARG A 112 -9.26 -9.43 6.19
C ARG A 112 -9.51 -10.20 7.48
N ALA A 113 -10.34 -11.24 7.38
CA ALA A 113 -10.50 -12.25 8.41
C ALA A 113 -9.16 -12.96 8.66
#